data_AF-A0A246A8P1-F1
#
_entry.id   AF-A0A246A8P1-F1
#
_cell.length_a   1.000
_cell.length_b   1.000
_cell.length_c   1.000
_cell.angle_alpha   90.00
_cell.angle_beta   90.00
_cell.angle_gamma   90.00
#
_symmetry.space_group_name_H-M   'P 1'
#
loop_
_entity.id
_entity.type
_entity.pdbx_description
1 polymer ?
#
loop_
_entity_poly.entity_id
_entity_poly.type
_entity_poly.pdbx_seq_one_letter_code
_entity_poly.pdbx_strand_id
1 'polypeptide(L)'
;MKSRWDSDNPIRMSKNQTKRAFEKKEIYALYSVDLVQYSSGNALDVKDIEEIADCMYFERDIGEKVKDLIGIIEEESVPDLINLEGDFRTRVPMGYGQSGEDLKKSKKYLLGYI
;
A
#
# COMPACT_ATOMS: atom_id res chain seq x y z
N MET A 1 4.33 -4.67 2.11
CA MET A 1 3.22 -5.45 2.70
C MET A 1 2.66 -4.71 3.90
N LYS A 2 1.34 -4.51 3.95
CA LYS A 2 0.60 -3.95 5.09
C LYS A 2 -0.64 -4.82 5.32
N SER A 3 -0.78 -5.45 6.48
CA SER A 3 -1.93 -6.27 6.86
C SER A 3 -2.90 -5.49 7.74
N ARG A 4 -4.21 -5.78 7.65
CA ARG A 4 -5.27 -5.13 8.43
C ARG A 4 -6.40 -6.06 8.84
N TRP A 5 -7.07 -5.64 9.92
CA TRP A 5 -8.15 -6.34 10.62
C TRP A 5 -9.39 -5.45 10.83
N ASP A 6 -9.35 -4.21 10.35
CA ASP A 6 -10.36 -3.17 10.60
C ASP A 6 -10.46 -2.21 9.40
N SER A 7 -11.68 -2.05 8.88
CA SER A 7 -12.02 -1.23 7.70
C SER A 7 -11.98 0.27 7.97
N ASP A 8 -12.16 0.69 9.23
CA ASP A 8 -12.15 2.12 9.60
C ASP A 8 -10.74 2.69 9.71
N ASN A 9 -9.75 1.79 9.76
CA ASN A 9 -8.36 2.15 9.70
C ASN A 9 -7.88 2.16 8.23
N PRO A 10 -7.45 3.31 7.67
CA PRO A 10 -6.93 3.41 6.30
C PRO A 10 -5.44 3.09 6.24
N ILE A 11 -4.96 2.50 5.13
CA ILE A 11 -3.55 2.18 4.90
C ILE A 11 -2.69 3.44 5.12
N ARG A 12 -1.63 3.30 5.93
CA ARG A 12 -0.69 4.40 6.23
C ARG A 12 0.69 4.07 5.69
N MET A 13 1.25 4.99 4.92
CA MET A 13 2.64 4.98 4.49
C MET A 13 3.39 6.13 5.15
N SER A 14 4.61 5.88 5.63
CA SER A 14 5.49 6.96 6.08
C SER A 14 5.99 7.78 4.89
N LYS A 15 6.47 9.01 5.13
CA LYS A 15 7.06 9.86 4.08
C LYS A 15 8.11 9.12 3.24
N ASN A 16 8.98 8.36 3.88
CA ASN A 16 10.01 7.58 3.20
C ASN A 16 9.42 6.47 2.32
N GLN A 17 8.32 5.83 2.74
CA GLN A 17 7.62 4.85 1.92
C GLN A 17 6.99 5.53 0.70
N THR A 18 6.42 6.72 0.89
CA THR A 18 5.84 7.54 -0.18
C THR A 18 6.90 7.97 -1.19
N LYS A 19 8.03 8.52 -0.74
CA LYS A 19 9.18 8.88 -1.59
C LYS A 19 9.68 7.70 -2.39
N ARG A 20 9.96 6.57 -1.73
CA ARG A 20 10.43 5.35 -2.40
C ARG A 20 9.43 4.79 -3.40
N ALA A 21 8.14 4.84 -3.10
CA ALA A 21 7.09 4.40 -4.01
C ALA A 21 7.11 5.23 -5.31
N PHE A 22 7.32 6.55 -5.21
CA PHE A 22 7.46 7.42 -6.37
C PHE A 22 8.78 7.22 -7.11
N GLU A 23 9.93 7.25 -6.40
CA GLU A 23 11.28 7.10 -6.99
C GLU A 23 11.44 5.77 -7.74
N LYS A 24 10.82 4.71 -7.24
CA LYS A 24 10.90 3.36 -7.78
C LYS A 24 9.58 2.86 -8.34
N LYS A 25 8.72 3.75 -8.81
CA LYS A 25 7.35 3.46 -9.28
C LYS A 25 7.24 2.30 -10.27
N GLU A 26 8.26 2.06 -11.09
CA GLU A 26 8.31 0.93 -12.05
C GLU A 26 8.45 -0.44 -11.38
N ILE A 27 8.98 -0.49 -10.16
CA ILE A 27 9.30 -1.72 -9.42
C ILE A 27 8.76 -1.73 -7.98
N TYR A 28 7.92 -0.74 -7.64
CA TYR A 28 7.33 -0.60 -6.31
C TYR A 28 5.83 -0.84 -6.39
N ALA A 29 5.33 -1.73 -5.55
CA ALA A 29 3.91 -2.02 -5.45
C ALA A 29 3.45 -1.99 -3.99
N LEU A 30 2.18 -1.66 -3.79
CA LEU A 30 1.51 -1.85 -2.53
C LEU A 30 0.94 -3.27 -2.49
N TYR A 31 1.16 -3.93 -1.36
CA TYR A 31 0.61 -5.25 -1.09
C TYR A 31 -0.21 -5.13 0.19
N SER A 32 -1.52 -5.28 0.09
CA SER A 32 -2.47 -5.19 1.18
C SER A 32 -3.10 -6.55 1.44
N VAL A 33 -3.48 -6.78 2.70
CA VAL A 33 -4.31 -7.92 3.10
C VAL A 33 -5.45 -7.36 3.94
N ASP A 34 -6.68 -7.60 3.49
CA ASP A 34 -7.90 -7.18 4.18
C ASP A 34 -8.67 -8.39 4.69
N LEU A 35 -8.52 -8.65 5.99
CA LEU A 35 -9.16 -9.78 6.65
C LEU A 35 -10.53 -9.42 7.24
N VAL A 36 -11.06 -8.21 7.01
CA VAL A 36 -12.39 -7.83 7.48
C VAL A 36 -13.47 -8.75 6.91
N GLN A 37 -13.29 -9.22 5.67
CA GLN A 37 -14.21 -10.16 5.03
C GLN A 37 -13.80 -11.63 5.18
N TYR A 38 -12.76 -11.93 5.96
CA TYR A 38 -12.32 -13.29 6.17
C TYR A 38 -13.36 -14.08 6.98
N SER A 39 -14.01 -15.04 6.34
CA SER A 39 -15.09 -15.83 6.95
C SER A 39 -14.70 -17.28 7.29
N SER A 40 -13.49 -17.71 6.94
CA SER A 40 -13.08 -19.14 7.01
C SER A 40 -12.59 -19.60 8.38
N GLY A 41 -12.66 -18.76 9.41
CA GLY A 41 -12.32 -19.14 10.79
C GLY A 41 -11.73 -17.98 11.59
N ASN A 42 -10.86 -18.30 12.55
CA ASN A 42 -10.14 -17.28 13.30
C ASN A 42 -9.05 -16.67 12.41
N ALA A 43 -9.27 -15.43 11.98
CA ALA A 43 -8.31 -14.69 11.15
C ALA A 43 -6.92 -14.56 11.80
N LEU A 44 -6.82 -14.66 13.13
CA LEU A 44 -5.56 -14.61 13.88
C LEU A 44 -4.78 -15.94 13.87
N ASP A 45 -5.38 -17.05 13.41
CA ASP A 45 -4.77 -18.39 13.34
C ASP A 45 -4.78 -18.94 11.89
N VAL A 46 -4.54 -18.06 10.92
CA VAL A 46 -4.34 -18.45 9.51
C VAL A 46 -3.03 -19.23 9.38
N LYS A 47 -3.10 -20.46 8.88
CA LYS A 47 -1.93 -21.36 8.75
C LYS A 47 -1.44 -21.51 7.32
N ASP A 48 -2.34 -21.37 6.35
CA ASP A 48 -2.01 -21.37 4.92
C ASP A 48 -2.32 -20.01 4.29
N ILE A 49 -1.40 -19.51 3.47
CA ILE A 49 -1.58 -18.27 2.71
C ILE A 49 -2.72 -18.40 1.68
N GLU A 50 -2.97 -19.62 1.19
CA GLU A 50 -4.07 -19.88 0.26
C GLU A 50 -5.45 -19.66 0.92
N GLU A 51 -5.56 -19.78 2.26
CA GLU A 51 -6.80 -19.48 3.00
C GLU A 51 -7.20 -18.00 2.90
N ILE A 52 -6.22 -17.12 2.73
CA ILE A 52 -6.42 -15.67 2.68
C ILE A 52 -6.13 -15.08 1.29
N ALA A 53 -5.91 -15.91 0.27
CA ALA A 53 -5.54 -15.44 -1.07
C ALA A 53 -6.57 -14.46 -1.66
N ASP A 54 -7.86 -14.69 -1.39
CA ASP A 54 -8.96 -13.82 -1.83
C ASP A 54 -9.06 -12.51 -1.01
N CYS A 55 -8.31 -12.40 0.08
CA CYS A 55 -8.18 -11.20 0.90
C CYS A 55 -6.92 -10.38 0.56
N MET A 56 -6.14 -10.78 -0.44
CA MET A 56 -4.88 -10.14 -0.83
C MET A 56 -5.06 -9.29 -2.08
N TYR A 57 -4.52 -8.07 -2.04
CA TYR A 57 -4.57 -7.15 -3.18
C TYR A 57 -3.20 -6.56 -3.47
N PHE A 58 -2.94 -6.36 -4.77
CA PHE A 58 -1.68 -5.87 -5.27
C PHE A 58 -1.85 -4.65 -6.17
N GLU A 59 -1.45 -3.47 -5.70
CA GLU A 59 -1.53 -2.22 -6.45
C GLU A 59 -0.15 -1.80 -6.98
N ARG A 60 0.05 -1.96 -8.29
CA ARG A 60 1.32 -1.67 -8.97
C ARG A 60 1.52 -0.19 -9.30
N ASP A 61 0.45 0.59 -9.33
CA ASP A 61 0.48 2.01 -9.72
C ASP A 61 0.57 2.96 -8.52
N ILE A 62 0.83 2.47 -7.30
CA ILE A 62 0.88 3.30 -6.09
C ILE A 62 1.89 4.45 -6.20
N GLY A 63 3.02 4.23 -6.90
CA GLY A 63 4.03 5.26 -7.14
C GLY A 63 3.49 6.46 -7.91
N GLU A 64 2.62 6.23 -8.89
CA GLU A 64 1.94 7.31 -9.62
C GLU A 64 0.87 7.99 -8.76
N LYS A 65 0.12 7.21 -7.96
CA LYS A 65 -0.94 7.75 -7.08
C LYS A 65 -0.44 8.69 -6.01
N VAL A 66 0.82 8.56 -5.58
CA VAL A 66 1.40 9.40 -4.53
C VAL A 66 2.22 10.58 -5.08
N LYS A 67 2.32 10.73 -6.40
CA LYS A 67 3.15 11.74 -7.07
C LYS A 67 2.89 13.15 -6.54
N ASP A 68 1.64 13.55 -6.41
CA ASP A 68 1.27 14.90 -5.97
C ASP A 68 1.66 15.19 -4.52
N LEU A 69 1.89 14.15 -3.72
CA LEU A 69 2.35 14.28 -2.33
C LEU A 69 3.85 14.55 -2.23
N ILE A 70 4.62 14.27 -3.28
CA ILE A 70 6.09 14.38 -3.24
C ILE A 70 6.53 15.83 -3.11
N GLY A 71 5.90 16.76 -3.84
CA GLY A 71 6.18 18.18 -3.71
C GLY A 71 6.01 18.66 -2.26
N ILE A 72 4.88 18.35 -1.64
CA ILE A 72 4.58 18.71 -0.24
C ILE A 72 5.66 18.15 0.72
N ILE A 73 6.14 16.92 0.48
CA ILE A 73 7.16 16.30 1.34
C ILE A 73 8.55 16.91 1.12
N GLU A 74 8.87 17.36 -0.09
CA GLU A 74 10.16 17.98 -0.42
C GLU A 74 10.25 19.43 0.10
N GLU A 75 9.12 20.13 0.10
CA GLU A 75 8.97 21.50 0.60
C GLU A 75 9.39 21.65 2.08
N GLU A 76 9.25 20.62 2.91
CA GLU A 76 9.70 20.61 4.33
C GLU A 76 11.17 21.00 4.52
N SER A 77 12.00 20.78 3.51
CA SER A 77 13.44 21.04 3.58
C SER A 77 13.85 22.43 3.06
N VAL A 78 12.88 23.29 2.70
CA VAL A 78 13.12 24.61 2.10
C VAL A 78 13.06 25.70 3.19
N PRO A 79 14.19 26.38 3.52
CA PRO A 79 14.29 27.25 4.69
C PRO A 79 13.38 28.49 4.72
N ASP A 80 12.85 28.92 3.57
CA ASP A 80 12.10 30.18 3.40
C ASP A 80 10.71 29.98 2.78
N LEU A 81 10.17 28.75 2.84
CA LEU A 81 8.85 28.43 2.31
C LEU A 81 7.86 28.18 3.46
N ILE A 82 6.67 28.78 3.39
CA ILE A 82 5.56 28.39 4.26
C ILE A 82 5.10 27.00 3.79
N ASN A 83 5.33 25.99 4.63
CA ASN A 83 5.08 24.59 4.30
C ASN A 83 4.34 23.87 5.44
N LEU A 84 3.97 22.61 5.19
CA LEU A 84 3.42 21.72 6.19
C LEU A 84 4.58 20.99 6.90
N GLU A 85 4.71 21.15 8.21
CA GLU A 85 5.73 20.50 9.05
C GLU A 85 5.10 19.48 10.02
N GLY A 86 5.73 18.31 10.23
CA GLY A 86 5.29 17.30 11.23
C GLY A 86 5.35 15.84 10.74
N ASP A 87 4.86 14.85 11.51
CA ASP A 87 4.81 13.44 11.07
C ASP A 87 3.58 13.15 10.17
N PHE A 88 3.47 13.87 9.05
CA PHE A 88 2.44 13.57 8.07
C PHE A 88 2.68 12.21 7.43
N ARG A 89 1.63 11.39 7.40
CA ARG A 89 1.63 10.07 6.76
C ARG A 89 0.66 10.06 5.60
N THR A 90 1.07 9.43 4.51
CA THR A 90 0.19 9.20 3.37
C THR A 90 -0.94 8.27 3.79
N ARG A 91 -2.18 8.77 3.63
CA ARG A 91 -3.41 7.99 3.79
C ARG A 91 -3.75 7.35 2.45
N VAL A 92 -3.70 6.04 2.38
CA VAL A 92 -4.16 5.27 1.23
C VAL A 92 -5.62 4.86 1.50
N PRO A 93 -6.59 5.28 0.65
CA PRO A 93 -7.99 4.90 0.80
C PRO A 93 -8.20 3.39 0.72
N MET A 94 -9.14 2.87 1.50
CA MET A 94 -9.41 1.42 1.53
C MET A 94 -9.88 0.88 0.18
N GLY A 95 -10.79 1.60 -0.49
CA GLY A 95 -11.26 1.19 -1.82
C GLY A 95 -10.15 1.10 -2.87
N TYR A 96 -9.08 1.90 -2.73
CA TYR A 96 -7.90 1.72 -3.57
C TYR A 96 -7.14 0.43 -3.20
N GLY A 97 -6.89 0.23 -1.90
CA GLY A 97 -6.22 -0.97 -1.37
C GLY A 97 -6.97 -2.29 -1.53
N GLN A 98 -8.19 -2.27 -2.06
CA GLN A 98 -9.03 -3.44 -2.40
C GLN A 98 -9.28 -3.55 -3.92
N SER A 99 -8.78 -2.60 -4.71
CA SER A 99 -8.94 -2.57 -6.18
C SER A 99 -7.79 -3.23 -6.93
N GLY A 100 -6.75 -3.66 -6.20
CA GLY A 100 -5.56 -4.28 -6.73
C GLY A 100 -5.79 -5.66 -7.34
N GLU A 101 -4.74 -6.20 -7.94
CA GLU A 101 -4.73 -7.53 -8.53
C GLU A 101 -4.69 -8.62 -7.45
N ASP A 102 -5.35 -9.75 -7.74
CA ASP A 102 -5.32 -10.94 -6.89
C ASP A 102 -3.94 -11.62 -6.85
N LEU A 103 -3.77 -12.55 -5.90
CA LEU A 103 -2.53 -13.30 -5.72
C LEU A 103 -2.10 -14.08 -6.97
N LYS A 104 -3.05 -14.63 -7.75
CA LYS A 104 -2.73 -15.44 -8.95
C LYS A 104 -2.15 -14.57 -10.07
N LYS A 105 -2.76 -13.42 -10.33
CA LYS A 105 -2.29 -12.44 -11.33
C LYS A 105 -0.93 -11.87 -10.94
N SER A 106 -0.77 -11.47 -9.68
CA SER A 106 0.50 -10.92 -9.19
C SER A 106 1.63 -11.97 -9.25
N LYS A 107 1.37 -13.23 -8.88
CA LYS A 107 2.35 -14.34 -9.03
C LYS A 107 2.78 -14.53 -10.49
N LYS A 108 1.82 -14.54 -11.42
CA LYS A 108 2.12 -14.65 -12.87
C LYS A 108 2.98 -13.48 -13.36
N TYR A 109 2.67 -12.26 -12.92
CA TYR A 109 3.46 -11.08 -13.24
C TYR A 109 4.91 -11.20 -12.77
N LEU A 110 5.12 -11.57 -11.49
CA LEU A 110 6.46 -11.69 -10.90
C LEU A 110 7.30 -12.79 -11.57
N LEU A 111 6.69 -13.93 -11.91
CA LEU A 111 7.38 -15.01 -12.62
C LEU A 111 7.82 -14.61 -14.03
N GLY A 112 7.25 -13.56 -14.63
CA GLY A 112 7.70 -13.04 -15.92
C GLY A 112 9.07 -12.35 -15.89
N TYR A 113 9.65 -12.13 -14.70
CA TYR A 113 10.94 -11.47 -14.50
C TYR A 113 12.04 -12.40 -13.95
N ILE A 114 11.76 -13.71 -13.87
CA ILE A 114 12.70 -14.77 -13.45
C ILE A 114 13.01 -15.64 -14.67
#